data_AF-A0A3C0MX89-F1
#
_entry.id   AF-A0A3C0MX89-F1
#
_cell.length_a   1.000
_cell.length_b   1.000
_cell.length_c   1.000
_cell.angle_alpha   90.00
_cell.angle_beta   90.00
_cell.angle_gamma   90.00
#
_symmetry.space_group_name_H-M   'P 1'
#
loop_
_entity.id
_entity.type
_entity.pdbx_description
1 polymer ?
#
loop_
_entity_poly.entity_id
_entity_poly.type
_entity_poly.pdbx_seq_one_letter_code
_entity_poly.pdbx_strand_id
1 'polypeptide(L)'
;MLLCGILSSCQPTYPANTLARQLTKLAKEEANIQVSSHITGKTLWVYIPLYDLIKEKDMGWNEKGLEKVSQVLSIVHRIILSTDANLDFAVTVASDIKNFGIQLSTFEYLPDVRQAILEKFSRGEFFMRSIKDVTYNPAAIGDIAGESMQYYDVTFDHFLGLQVVHRVKNLFAKDKALSKVFELKSSALSEKFGLIKIDLEFLKKTYILTPEEEKLKPLDYVKMITAQTVKGYDYKNFQAFELKDTFSGETARLDAAELKKIKIDLPEFSE
;
A
#
# COMPACT_ATOMS: atom_id res chain seq x y z
N MET A 1 -9.73 53.49 19.13
CA MET A 1 -10.66 52.45 18.66
C MET A 1 -9.83 51.19 18.41
N LEU A 2 -9.85 50.25 19.34
CA LEU A 2 -9.14 48.97 19.22
C LEU A 2 -9.91 48.12 18.18
N LEU A 3 -9.29 47.87 17.02
CA LEU A 3 -9.81 46.93 16.04
C LEU A 3 -9.47 45.52 16.54
N CYS A 4 -10.42 44.88 17.24
CA CYS A 4 -10.33 43.46 17.56
C CYS A 4 -10.41 42.65 16.26
N GLY A 5 -9.26 42.25 15.73
CA GLY A 5 -9.17 41.24 14.69
C GLY A 5 -9.71 39.92 15.24
N ILE A 6 -10.91 39.55 14.80
CA ILE A 6 -11.46 38.21 15.00
C ILE A 6 -10.54 37.28 14.21
N LEU A 7 -9.61 36.63 14.91
CA LEU A 7 -8.94 35.44 14.40
C LEU A 7 -10.04 34.38 14.26
N SER A 8 -10.67 34.34 13.09
CA SER A 8 -11.52 33.23 12.69
C SER A 8 -10.66 31.98 12.83
N SER A 9 -10.89 31.24 13.91
CA SER A 9 -10.39 29.88 14.09
C SER A 9 -10.65 29.15 12.78
N CYS A 10 -9.60 28.82 12.02
CA CYS A 10 -9.72 27.98 10.83
C CYS A 10 -10.26 26.62 11.30
N GLN A 11 -11.58 26.48 11.23
CA GLN A 11 -12.24 25.22 11.51
C GLN A 11 -11.94 24.27 10.34
N PRO A 12 -11.71 22.98 10.61
CA PRO A 12 -11.50 22.00 9.56
C PRO A 12 -12.71 21.99 8.63
N THR A 13 -12.45 21.96 7.31
CA THR A 13 -13.52 21.82 6.32
C THR A 13 -14.27 20.50 6.47
N TYR A 14 -13.56 19.47 6.94
CA TYR A 14 -14.12 18.13 7.15
C TYR A 14 -13.92 17.66 8.60
N PRO A 15 -14.82 18.01 9.53
CA PRO A 15 -14.72 17.61 10.93
C PRO A 15 -14.72 16.09 11.12
N ALA A 16 -13.89 15.58 12.02
CA ALA A 16 -13.65 14.17 12.27
C ALA A 16 -14.93 13.35 12.48
N ASN A 17 -15.90 13.91 13.24
CA ASN A 17 -17.17 13.26 13.56
C ASN A 17 -18.13 13.10 12.36
N THR A 18 -17.85 13.77 11.24
CA THR A 18 -18.67 13.69 10.02
C THR A 18 -17.88 13.25 8.78
N LEU A 19 -16.59 12.96 8.94
CA LEU A 19 -15.62 12.73 7.87
C LEU A 19 -16.08 11.66 6.87
N ALA A 20 -16.39 10.46 7.36
CA ALA A 20 -16.84 9.32 6.54
C ALA A 20 -18.12 9.65 5.75
N ARG A 21 -19.10 10.27 6.40
CA ARG A 21 -20.35 10.69 5.77
C ARG A 21 -20.10 11.74 4.68
N GLN A 22 -19.23 12.72 4.95
CA GLN A 22 -18.89 13.76 3.97
C GLN A 22 -18.13 13.20 2.77
N LEU A 23 -17.20 12.27 2.99
CA LEU A 23 -16.50 11.57 1.91
C LEU A 23 -17.48 10.84 0.99
N THR A 24 -18.39 10.07 1.59
CA THR A 24 -19.43 9.34 0.86
C THR A 24 -20.31 10.28 0.04
N LYS A 25 -20.69 11.42 0.63
CA LYS A 25 -21.45 12.46 -0.05
C LYS A 25 -20.68 13.05 -1.23
N LEU A 26 -19.41 13.41 -1.04
CA LEU A 26 -18.58 14.02 -2.09
C LEU A 26 -18.31 13.07 -3.25
N ALA A 27 -18.02 11.79 -2.97
CA ALA A 27 -17.87 10.78 -4.01
C ALA A 27 -19.14 10.65 -4.86
N LYS A 28 -20.32 10.74 -4.23
CA LYS A 28 -21.60 10.71 -4.94
C LYS A 28 -21.88 11.98 -5.73
N GLU A 29 -21.59 13.16 -5.18
CA GLU A 29 -21.90 14.44 -5.82
C GLU A 29 -20.91 14.82 -6.94
N GLU A 30 -19.62 14.57 -6.74
CA GLU A 30 -18.57 15.02 -7.68
C GLU A 30 -18.20 13.97 -8.72
N ALA A 31 -18.22 12.68 -8.34
CA ALA A 31 -17.82 11.59 -9.21
C ALA A 31 -18.98 10.68 -9.64
N ASN A 32 -20.18 10.87 -9.07
CA ASN A 32 -21.33 9.98 -9.24
C ASN A 32 -21.02 8.51 -8.89
N ILE A 33 -20.14 8.31 -7.90
CA ILE A 33 -19.73 6.98 -7.43
C ILE A 33 -20.32 6.78 -6.04
N GLN A 34 -21.03 5.67 -5.84
CA GLN A 34 -21.45 5.24 -4.51
C GLN A 34 -20.28 4.52 -3.84
N VAL A 35 -19.92 4.97 -2.64
CA VAL A 35 -18.85 4.37 -1.83
C VAL A 35 -19.37 4.14 -0.42
N SER A 36 -18.71 3.25 0.31
CA SER A 36 -18.84 3.14 1.77
C SER A 36 -17.55 3.62 2.41
N SER A 37 -17.62 4.26 3.58
CA SER A 37 -16.41 4.63 4.30
C SER A 37 -16.57 4.44 5.81
N HIS A 38 -15.46 4.05 6.44
CA HIS A 38 -15.41 3.65 7.84
C HIS A 38 -14.10 4.16 8.44
N ILE A 39 -14.13 4.55 9.71
CA ILE A 39 -12.91 4.85 10.46
C ILE A 39 -12.76 3.77 11.51
N THR A 40 -11.62 3.08 11.51
CA THR A 40 -11.27 2.07 12.52
C THR A 40 -9.92 2.47 13.12
N GLY A 41 -9.92 2.81 14.42
CA GLY A 41 -8.75 3.38 15.07
C GLY A 41 -8.28 4.66 14.39
N LYS A 42 -7.07 4.65 13.82
CA LYS A 42 -6.48 5.78 13.08
C LYS A 42 -6.47 5.56 11.56
N THR A 43 -7.28 4.63 11.08
CA THR A 43 -7.33 4.26 9.67
C THR A 43 -8.68 4.64 9.06
N LEU A 44 -8.64 5.42 7.97
CA LEU A 44 -9.80 5.68 7.13
C LEU A 44 -9.89 4.63 6.03
N TRP A 45 -10.96 3.85 6.01
CA TRP A 45 -11.28 2.90 4.96
C TRP A 45 -12.31 3.47 4.00
N VAL A 46 -12.11 3.24 2.70
CA VAL A 46 -13.03 3.60 1.62
C VAL A 46 -13.21 2.40 0.71
N TYR A 47 -14.45 1.94 0.57
CA TYR A 47 -14.83 0.85 -0.31
C TYR A 47 -15.55 1.39 -1.56
N ILE A 48 -15.07 0.99 -2.73
CA ILE A 48 -15.57 1.43 -4.03
C ILE A 48 -16.11 0.20 -4.80
N PRO A 49 -17.42 -0.07 -4.74
CA PRO A 49 -18.04 -1.12 -5.55
C PRO A 49 -18.10 -0.70 -7.02
N LEU A 50 -17.49 -1.48 -7.92
CA LEU A 50 -17.47 -1.21 -9.35
C LEU A 50 -17.95 -2.42 -10.16
N TYR A 51 -18.82 -2.17 -11.14
CA TYR A 51 -19.27 -3.21 -12.09
C TYR A 51 -18.35 -3.38 -13.29
N ASP A 52 -17.42 -2.44 -13.46
CA ASP A 52 -16.59 -2.29 -14.65
C ASP A 52 -15.13 -2.05 -14.28
N LEU A 53 -14.64 -2.66 -13.20
CA LEU A 53 -13.22 -2.58 -12.82
C LEU A 53 -12.34 -3.46 -13.72
N ILE A 54 -12.85 -4.63 -14.11
CA ILE A 54 -12.15 -5.61 -14.95
C ILE A 54 -12.90 -5.80 -16.27
N LYS A 55 -12.14 -5.93 -17.37
CA LYS A 55 -12.63 -6.23 -18.71
C LYS A 55 -12.97 -7.72 -18.81
N GLU A 56 -14.20 -8.04 -19.18
CA GLU A 56 -14.66 -9.44 -19.30
C GLU A 56 -13.89 -10.24 -20.37
N LYS A 57 -13.42 -9.57 -21.42
CA LYS A 57 -12.81 -10.22 -22.59
C LYS A 57 -11.43 -10.82 -22.29
N ASP A 58 -10.61 -10.12 -21.52
CA ASP A 58 -9.19 -10.41 -21.34
C ASP A 58 -8.73 -10.39 -19.87
N MET A 59 -9.66 -10.22 -18.93
CA MET A 59 -9.37 -10.09 -17.50
C MET A 59 -8.42 -8.91 -17.17
N GLY A 60 -8.25 -7.97 -18.11
CA GLY A 60 -7.42 -6.79 -17.93
C GLY A 60 -8.15 -5.68 -17.17
N TRP A 61 -7.39 -4.70 -16.71
CA TRP A 61 -7.97 -3.50 -16.09
C TRP A 61 -8.83 -2.72 -17.09
N ASN A 62 -9.97 -2.24 -16.62
CA ASN A 62 -10.80 -1.29 -17.35
C ASN A 62 -10.37 0.15 -17.00
N GLU A 63 -9.97 0.91 -18.02
CA GLU A 63 -9.50 2.29 -17.86
C GLU A 63 -10.55 3.20 -17.22
N LYS A 64 -11.84 3.05 -17.57
CA LYS A 64 -12.92 3.82 -16.95
C LYS A 64 -13.14 3.43 -15.49
N GLY A 65 -12.99 2.14 -15.18
CA GLY A 65 -12.99 1.65 -13.80
C GLY A 65 -11.86 2.27 -12.99
N LEU A 66 -10.64 2.28 -13.51
CA LEU A 66 -9.48 2.90 -12.87
C LEU A 66 -9.60 4.43 -12.74
N GLU A 67 -10.22 5.10 -13.72
CA GLU A 67 -10.51 6.53 -13.65
C GLU A 67 -11.43 6.85 -12.47
N LYS A 68 -12.48 6.06 -12.25
CA LYS A 68 -13.36 6.19 -11.06
C LYS A 68 -12.59 6.02 -9.76
N VAL A 69 -11.69 5.03 -9.69
CA VAL A 69 -10.80 4.85 -8.52
C VAL A 69 -9.94 6.10 -8.30
N SER A 70 -9.34 6.65 -9.36
CA SER A 70 -8.53 7.88 -9.30
C SER A 70 -9.32 9.10 -8.82
N GLN A 71 -10.56 9.26 -9.28
CA GLN A 71 -11.46 10.33 -8.82
C GLN A 71 -11.76 10.22 -7.32
N VAL A 72 -12.06 9.02 -6.82
CA VAL A 72 -12.30 8.81 -5.39
C VAL A 72 -11.02 9.04 -4.57
N LEU A 73 -9.86 8.54 -5.03
CA LEU A 73 -8.57 8.81 -4.38
C LEU A 73 -8.29 10.31 -4.29
N SER A 74 -8.60 11.09 -5.33
CA SER A 74 -8.43 12.54 -5.31
C SER A 74 -9.32 13.21 -4.25
N ILE A 75 -10.56 12.72 -4.07
CA ILE A 75 -11.48 13.18 -3.02
C ILE A 75 -10.94 12.80 -1.63
N VAL A 76 -10.45 11.56 -1.46
CA VAL A 76 -9.79 11.12 -0.22
C VAL A 76 -8.65 12.06 0.12
N HIS A 77 -7.74 12.32 -0.83
CA HIS A 77 -6.59 13.20 -0.66
C HIS A 77 -7.00 14.62 -0.26
N ARG A 78 -8.04 15.19 -0.89
CA ARG A 78 -8.54 16.52 -0.50
C ARG A 78 -9.06 16.53 0.93
N ILE A 79 -9.78 15.48 1.34
CA ILE A 79 -10.39 15.39 2.66
C ILE A 79 -9.34 15.25 3.77
N ILE A 80 -8.35 14.36 3.59
CA ILE A 80 -7.30 14.13 4.60
C ILE A 80 -6.42 15.35 4.88
N LEU A 81 -6.40 16.32 3.94
CA LEU A 81 -5.66 17.57 4.07
C LEU A 81 -6.43 18.65 4.84
N SER A 82 -7.74 18.48 5.01
CA SER A 82 -8.62 19.51 5.57
C SER A 82 -9.52 18.96 6.68
N THR A 83 -9.10 17.87 7.31
CA THR A 83 -9.73 17.26 8.47
C THR A 83 -8.91 17.46 9.74
N ASP A 84 -9.58 17.52 10.88
CA ASP A 84 -9.00 17.44 12.23
C ASP A 84 -8.96 16.01 12.78
N ALA A 85 -9.38 15.00 12.00
CA ALA A 85 -9.28 13.60 12.41
C ALA A 85 -7.81 13.18 12.57
N ASN A 86 -7.49 12.55 13.69
CA ASN A 86 -6.17 12.00 13.97
C ASN A 86 -5.98 10.65 13.24
N LEU A 87 -5.74 10.73 11.93
CA LEU A 87 -5.55 9.58 11.05
C LEU A 87 -4.07 9.42 10.68
N ASP A 88 -3.59 8.18 10.74
CA ASP A 88 -2.25 7.80 10.30
C ASP A 88 -2.32 7.20 8.88
N PHE A 89 -3.41 6.52 8.53
CA PHE A 89 -3.56 5.80 7.26
C PHE A 89 -4.89 6.07 6.55
N ALA A 90 -4.87 5.96 5.22
CA ALA A 90 -6.05 5.75 4.40
C ALA A 90 -5.88 4.47 3.57
N VAL A 91 -6.95 3.67 3.49
CA VAL A 91 -7.02 2.48 2.66
C VAL A 91 -8.23 2.59 1.74
N THR A 92 -7.98 2.54 0.44
CA THR A 92 -9.03 2.55 -0.58
C THR A 92 -9.07 1.19 -1.26
N VAL A 93 -10.23 0.54 -1.27
CA VAL A 93 -10.42 -0.77 -1.90
C VAL A 93 -11.48 -0.66 -2.97
N ALA A 94 -11.06 -0.78 -4.22
CA ALA A 94 -11.97 -0.88 -5.36
C ALA A 94 -12.20 -2.35 -5.69
N SER A 95 -13.46 -2.77 -5.78
CA SER A 95 -13.82 -4.18 -6.00
C SER A 95 -14.64 -4.35 -7.27
N ASP A 96 -14.28 -5.35 -8.07
CA ASP A 96 -15.13 -5.84 -9.16
C ASP A 96 -16.28 -6.66 -8.56
N ILE A 97 -17.43 -6.01 -8.40
CA ILE A 97 -18.61 -6.63 -7.80
C ILE A 97 -19.47 -7.36 -8.83
N LYS A 98 -19.09 -7.35 -10.11
CA LYS A 98 -19.90 -7.93 -11.18
C LYS A 98 -19.62 -9.41 -11.39
N ASN A 99 -18.37 -9.77 -11.70
CA ASN A 99 -18.07 -11.09 -12.25
C ASN A 99 -16.93 -11.81 -11.52
N PHE A 100 -15.90 -11.08 -11.10
CA PHE A 100 -14.62 -11.68 -10.75
C PHE A 100 -14.23 -11.50 -9.30
N GLY A 101 -14.83 -10.58 -8.55
CA GLY A 101 -14.45 -10.36 -7.15
C GLY A 101 -12.98 -9.92 -6.99
N ILE A 102 -12.37 -9.35 -8.04
CA ILE A 102 -11.00 -8.82 -7.98
C ILE A 102 -11.02 -7.49 -7.25
N GLN A 103 -10.10 -7.31 -6.30
CA GLN A 103 -9.98 -6.09 -5.52
C GLN A 103 -8.63 -5.42 -5.77
N LEU A 104 -8.65 -4.12 -5.96
CA LEU A 104 -7.48 -3.25 -5.99
C LEU A 104 -7.46 -2.44 -4.69
N SER A 105 -6.54 -2.77 -3.80
CA SER A 105 -6.34 -2.07 -2.53
C SER A 105 -5.18 -1.07 -2.66
N THR A 106 -5.37 0.14 -2.17
CA THR A 106 -4.34 1.19 -2.08
C THR A 106 -4.17 1.58 -0.62
N PHE A 107 -2.98 1.36 -0.05
CA PHE A 107 -2.64 1.74 1.32
C PHE A 107 -1.72 2.95 1.32
N GLU A 108 -2.11 4.01 2.02
CA GLU A 108 -1.39 5.27 2.03
C GLU A 108 -1.14 5.74 3.46
N TYR A 109 0.12 6.04 3.76
CA TYR A 109 0.51 6.72 4.99
C TYR A 109 0.29 8.22 4.83
N LEU A 110 -0.60 8.81 5.62
CA LEU A 110 -1.05 10.18 5.39
C LEU A 110 0.07 11.23 5.47
N PRO A 111 1.06 11.10 6.36
CA PRO A 111 2.24 11.96 6.33
C PRO A 111 3.03 11.89 5.03
N ASP A 112 3.07 10.75 4.32
CA ASP A 112 3.69 10.69 2.98
C ASP A 112 2.83 11.44 1.96
N VAL A 113 1.50 11.26 1.98
CA VAL A 113 0.60 11.98 1.05
C VAL A 113 0.74 13.50 1.21
N ARG A 114 0.74 13.98 2.45
CA ARG A 114 0.96 15.41 2.76
C ARG A 114 2.31 15.90 2.23
N GLN A 115 3.36 15.13 2.41
CA GLN A 115 4.70 15.50 1.92
C GLN A 115 4.81 15.47 0.40
N ALA A 116 4.16 14.52 -0.27
CA ALA A 116 4.11 14.42 -1.72
C ALA A 116 3.40 15.63 -2.35
N ILE A 117 2.29 16.06 -1.75
CA ILE A 117 1.55 17.26 -2.19
C ILE A 117 2.38 18.53 -1.99
N LEU A 118 3.23 18.57 -0.96
CA LEU A 118 4.20 19.63 -0.74
C LEU A 118 5.50 19.44 -1.55
N GLU A 119 5.50 18.54 -2.54
CA GLU A 119 6.61 18.24 -3.46
C GLU A 119 7.94 17.92 -2.76
N LYS A 120 7.89 17.37 -1.54
CA LYS A 120 9.11 17.05 -0.77
C LYS A 120 9.86 15.81 -1.29
N PHE A 121 9.22 15.00 -2.12
CA PHE A 121 9.86 13.92 -2.87
C PHE A 121 9.19 13.78 -4.24
N SER A 122 9.88 13.11 -5.17
CA SER A 122 9.40 12.95 -6.54
C SER A 122 8.08 12.16 -6.59
N ARG A 123 7.32 12.34 -7.67
CA ARG A 123 6.12 11.54 -7.92
C ARG A 123 6.43 10.04 -7.97
N GLY A 124 7.57 9.66 -8.56
CA GLY A 124 8.04 8.26 -8.58
C GLY A 124 8.23 7.69 -7.17
N GLU A 125 8.85 8.44 -6.26
CA GLU A 125 9.00 8.02 -4.87
C GLU A 125 7.64 7.93 -4.15
N PHE A 126 6.72 8.87 -4.42
CA PHE A 126 5.35 8.76 -3.90
C PHE A 126 4.65 7.49 -4.36
N PHE A 127 4.74 7.16 -5.66
CA PHE A 127 4.14 5.94 -6.19
C PHE A 127 4.72 4.68 -5.55
N MET A 128 6.02 4.67 -5.21
CA MET A 128 6.63 3.56 -4.50
C MET A 128 6.22 3.46 -3.03
N ARG A 129 5.72 4.55 -2.43
CA ARG A 129 5.21 4.62 -1.06
C ARG A 129 3.70 4.41 -0.97
N SER A 130 2.95 4.57 -2.06
CA SER A 130 1.54 4.21 -2.15
C SER A 130 1.42 2.74 -2.53
N ILE A 131 1.18 1.87 -1.55
CA ILE A 131 1.15 0.41 -1.78
C ILE A 131 -0.12 0.08 -2.54
N LYS A 132 0.05 -0.52 -3.72
CA LYS A 132 -1.05 -1.12 -4.49
C LYS A 132 -0.95 -2.63 -4.43
N ASP A 133 -2.04 -3.26 -4.01
CA ASP A 133 -2.15 -4.73 -3.95
C ASP A 133 -3.43 -5.20 -4.64
N VAL A 134 -3.34 -6.38 -5.25
CA VAL A 134 -4.44 -6.98 -6.02
C VAL A 134 -4.76 -8.32 -5.39
N THR A 135 -6.01 -8.48 -4.96
CA THR A 135 -6.48 -9.70 -4.29
C THR A 135 -7.75 -10.21 -4.97
N TYR A 136 -8.03 -11.50 -4.75
CA TYR A 136 -9.28 -12.13 -5.17
C TYR A 136 -10.16 -12.36 -3.94
N ASN A 137 -11.36 -11.83 -3.97
CA ASN A 137 -12.39 -11.99 -2.95
C ASN A 137 -13.74 -12.31 -3.63
N PRO A 138 -14.13 -13.59 -3.74
CA PRO A 138 -15.39 -13.96 -4.39
C PRO A 138 -16.62 -13.41 -3.65
N ALA A 139 -16.51 -13.14 -2.34
CA ALA A 139 -17.60 -12.56 -1.56
C ALA A 139 -17.88 -11.09 -1.91
N ALA A 140 -16.99 -10.42 -2.66
CA ALA A 140 -17.22 -9.07 -3.16
C ALA A 140 -18.25 -9.03 -4.31
N ILE A 141 -18.56 -10.17 -4.95
CA ILE A 141 -19.55 -10.22 -6.04
C ILE A 141 -20.94 -9.87 -5.48
N GLY A 142 -21.54 -8.80 -5.99
CA GLY A 142 -22.80 -8.23 -5.51
C GLY A 142 -22.69 -7.38 -4.23
N ASP A 143 -21.50 -7.25 -3.64
CA ASP A 143 -21.32 -6.49 -2.41
C ASP A 143 -21.24 -4.99 -2.67
N ILE A 144 -22.39 -4.32 -2.62
CA ILE A 144 -22.49 -2.87 -2.80
C ILE A 144 -22.08 -2.12 -1.52
N ALA A 145 -22.25 -2.74 -0.35
CA ALA A 145 -22.08 -2.08 0.94
C ALA A 145 -20.65 -2.19 1.50
N GLY A 146 -19.86 -3.16 1.03
CA GLY A 146 -18.54 -3.50 1.57
C GLY A 146 -18.61 -4.47 2.74
N GLU A 147 -19.69 -5.24 2.89
CA GLU A 147 -19.87 -6.19 3.99
C GLU A 147 -18.89 -7.38 3.94
N SER A 148 -18.34 -7.67 2.77
CA SER A 148 -17.30 -8.69 2.57
C SER A 148 -15.91 -8.23 3.05
N MET A 149 -15.76 -6.97 3.44
CA MET A 149 -14.48 -6.40 3.84
C MET A 149 -14.19 -6.58 5.33
N GLN A 150 -12.92 -6.77 5.66
CA GLN A 150 -12.44 -6.67 7.03
C GLN A 150 -11.82 -5.29 7.25
N TYR A 151 -12.48 -4.48 8.07
CA TYR A 151 -11.98 -3.17 8.48
C TYR A 151 -11.19 -3.31 9.79
N TYR A 152 -9.93 -2.90 9.78
CA TYR A 152 -9.05 -2.94 10.95
C TYR A 152 -8.19 -1.68 11.02
N ASP A 153 -7.61 -1.42 12.19
CA ASP A 153 -6.66 -0.33 12.34
C ASP A 153 -5.30 -0.77 11.81
N VAL A 154 -4.84 -0.16 10.72
CA VAL A 154 -3.54 -0.43 10.14
C VAL A 154 -2.47 0.11 11.07
N THR A 155 -1.62 -0.77 11.58
CA THR A 155 -0.46 -0.39 12.38
C THR A 155 0.69 0.01 11.47
N PHE A 156 1.62 0.82 11.99
CA PHE A 156 2.82 1.17 11.23
C PHE A 156 3.72 -0.04 10.96
N ASP A 157 3.75 -1.02 11.87
CA ASP A 157 4.41 -2.32 11.67
C ASP A 157 3.82 -3.07 10.47
N HIS A 158 2.48 -3.14 10.39
CA HIS A 158 1.79 -3.76 9.27
C HIS A 158 2.10 -3.01 7.96
N PHE A 159 2.00 -1.69 7.95
CA PHE A 159 2.33 -0.87 6.79
C PHE A 159 3.78 -1.05 6.32
N LEU A 160 4.75 -1.09 7.24
CA LEU A 160 6.15 -1.37 6.89
C LEU A 160 6.33 -2.75 6.27
N GLY A 161 5.66 -3.77 6.81
CA GLY A 161 5.64 -5.09 6.21
C GLY A 161 5.10 -5.07 4.78
N LEU A 162 3.98 -4.37 4.55
CA LEU A 162 3.40 -4.21 3.22
C LEU A 162 4.33 -3.45 2.27
N GLN A 163 5.04 -2.41 2.74
CA GLN A 163 6.03 -1.68 1.93
C GLN A 163 7.15 -2.59 1.44
N VAL A 164 7.68 -3.44 2.33
CA VAL A 164 8.73 -4.39 1.96
C VAL A 164 8.21 -5.38 0.93
N VAL A 165 7.04 -5.99 1.15
CA VAL A 165 6.44 -6.92 0.19
C VAL A 165 6.20 -6.24 -1.16
N HIS A 166 5.65 -5.03 -1.17
CA HIS A 166 5.38 -4.28 -2.40
C HIS A 166 6.66 -3.99 -3.18
N ARG A 167 7.72 -3.52 -2.50
CA ARG A 167 9.02 -3.23 -3.11
C ARG A 167 9.71 -4.50 -3.63
N VAL A 168 9.60 -5.62 -2.92
CA VAL A 168 10.10 -6.93 -3.37
C VAL A 168 9.35 -7.38 -4.63
N LYS A 169 8.00 -7.37 -4.62
CA LYS A 169 7.18 -7.70 -5.80
C LYS A 169 7.61 -6.87 -7.02
N ASN A 170 7.75 -5.56 -6.85
CA ASN A 170 8.17 -4.66 -7.92
C ASN A 170 9.59 -4.94 -8.43
N LEU A 171 10.57 -5.13 -7.52
CA LEU A 171 11.95 -5.39 -7.90
C LEU A 171 12.05 -6.69 -8.72
N PHE A 172 11.51 -7.79 -8.21
CA PHE A 172 11.62 -9.11 -8.86
C PHE A 172 10.80 -9.21 -10.14
N ALA A 173 9.75 -8.39 -10.31
CA ALA A 173 9.00 -8.32 -11.56
C ALA A 173 9.69 -7.47 -12.63
N LYS A 174 10.39 -6.39 -12.25
CA LYS A 174 10.91 -5.39 -13.20
C LYS A 174 12.40 -5.52 -13.50
N ASP A 175 13.21 -5.95 -12.55
CA ASP A 175 14.65 -6.13 -12.78
C ASP A 175 14.90 -7.29 -13.74
N LYS A 176 15.68 -7.04 -14.81
CA LYS A 176 15.88 -8.02 -15.89
C LYS A 176 16.67 -9.24 -15.43
N ALA A 177 17.65 -9.07 -14.55
CA ALA A 177 18.47 -10.19 -14.07
C ALA A 177 17.65 -11.05 -13.11
N LEU A 178 16.96 -10.43 -12.16
CA LEU A 178 16.14 -11.13 -11.16
C LEU A 178 14.93 -11.79 -11.80
N SER A 179 14.17 -11.11 -12.67
CA SER A 179 12.96 -11.67 -13.31
C SER A 179 13.25 -12.79 -14.33
N LYS A 180 14.49 -12.85 -14.84
CA LYS A 180 14.97 -13.96 -15.68
C LYS A 180 15.19 -15.22 -14.84
N VAL A 181 15.76 -15.08 -13.65
CA VAL A 181 16.18 -16.20 -12.81
C VAL A 181 15.09 -16.64 -11.84
N PHE A 182 14.34 -15.70 -11.28
CA PHE A 182 13.39 -15.92 -10.19
C PHE A 182 11.98 -15.45 -10.55
N GLU A 183 11.01 -16.10 -9.93
CA GLU A 183 9.61 -15.67 -9.87
C GLU A 183 9.16 -15.67 -8.41
N LEU A 184 8.64 -14.55 -7.92
CA LEU A 184 7.97 -14.51 -6.63
C LEU A 184 6.56 -15.08 -6.80
N LYS A 185 6.32 -16.29 -6.30
CA LYS A 185 5.01 -16.98 -6.42
C LYS A 185 4.00 -16.53 -5.40
N SER A 186 4.45 -16.39 -4.15
CA SER A 186 3.58 -16.03 -3.04
C SER A 186 4.31 -15.18 -2.02
N SER A 187 3.53 -14.41 -1.26
CA SER A 187 4.02 -13.60 -0.14
C SER A 187 2.96 -13.58 0.96
N ALA A 188 3.35 -13.78 2.20
CA ALA A 188 2.49 -13.67 3.36
C ALA A 188 3.14 -12.75 4.41
N LEU A 189 2.34 -11.84 4.94
CA LEU A 189 2.73 -10.90 6.00
C LEU A 189 1.95 -11.25 7.27
N SER A 190 2.64 -11.28 8.39
CA SER A 190 2.02 -11.30 9.72
C SER A 190 2.79 -10.40 10.66
N GLU A 191 2.13 -9.84 11.66
CA GLU A 191 2.78 -9.03 12.68
C GLU A 191 2.23 -9.40 14.05
N LYS A 192 3.11 -9.40 15.05
CA LYS A 192 2.73 -9.63 16.44
C LYS A 192 3.75 -9.01 17.39
N PHE A 193 3.29 -8.12 18.25
CA PHE A 193 4.14 -7.50 19.30
C PHE A 193 5.42 -6.84 18.75
N GLY A 194 5.34 -6.16 17.60
CA GLY A 194 6.50 -5.53 16.96
C GLY A 194 7.43 -6.50 16.21
N LEU A 195 7.11 -7.79 16.16
CA LEU A 195 7.76 -8.73 15.25
C LEU A 195 7.01 -8.71 13.92
N ILE A 196 7.68 -8.28 12.85
CA ILE A 196 7.12 -8.24 11.49
C ILE A 196 7.66 -9.45 10.73
N LYS A 197 6.80 -10.40 10.40
CA LYS A 197 7.19 -11.62 9.70
C LYS A 197 6.70 -11.61 8.26
N ILE A 198 7.63 -11.85 7.33
CA ILE A 198 7.39 -11.91 5.89
C ILE A 198 7.89 -13.25 5.36
N ASP A 199 6.95 -14.09 4.95
CA ASP A 199 7.21 -15.34 4.24
C ASP A 199 7.06 -15.08 2.73
N LEU A 200 8.08 -15.41 1.94
CA LEU A 200 8.14 -15.22 0.49
C LEU A 200 8.48 -16.54 -0.18
N GLU A 201 7.92 -16.83 -1.35
CA GLU A 201 8.22 -18.04 -2.10
C GLU A 201 8.86 -17.69 -3.45
N PHE A 202 10.18 -17.84 -3.55
CA PHE A 202 10.90 -17.57 -4.80
C PHE A 202 11.18 -18.89 -5.54
N LEU A 203 10.59 -19.05 -6.73
CA LEU A 203 10.90 -20.17 -7.61
C LEU A 203 11.98 -19.78 -8.61
N LYS A 204 12.89 -20.72 -8.91
CA LYS A 204 13.82 -20.59 -10.04
C LYS A 204 13.10 -20.89 -11.35
N LYS A 205 13.16 -19.96 -12.31
CA LYS A 205 12.58 -20.10 -13.65
C LYS A 205 13.49 -20.86 -14.61
N THR A 206 14.81 -20.79 -14.38
CA THR A 206 15.82 -21.50 -15.17
C THR A 206 16.91 -22.06 -14.27
N TYR A 207 17.48 -23.19 -14.68
CA TYR A 207 18.62 -23.85 -14.03
C TYR A 207 19.91 -23.73 -14.85
N ILE A 208 19.83 -23.18 -16.06
CA ILE A 208 21.00 -22.84 -16.86
C ILE A 208 21.30 -21.37 -16.55
N LEU A 209 22.30 -21.17 -15.69
CA LEU A 209 22.68 -19.87 -15.13
C LEU A 209 24.12 -19.54 -15.53
N THR A 210 24.43 -18.26 -15.70
CA THR A 210 25.83 -17.82 -15.73
C THR A 210 26.44 -17.85 -14.32
N PRO A 211 27.77 -17.88 -14.18
CA PRO A 211 28.43 -17.81 -12.87
C PRO A 211 28.04 -16.58 -12.02
N GLU A 212 27.61 -15.49 -12.65
CA GLU A 212 27.09 -14.29 -11.99
C GLU A 212 25.67 -14.51 -11.48
N GLU A 213 24.81 -15.14 -12.27
CA GLU A 213 23.42 -15.44 -11.92
C GLU A 213 23.32 -16.46 -10.77
N GLU A 214 24.26 -17.40 -10.67
CA GLU A 214 24.33 -18.35 -9.55
C GLU A 214 24.60 -17.70 -8.19
N LYS A 215 25.19 -16.50 -8.18
CA LYS A 215 25.48 -15.75 -6.95
C LYS A 215 24.25 -15.01 -6.43
N LEU A 216 23.20 -14.87 -7.24
CA LEU A 216 21.99 -14.16 -6.85
C LEU A 216 21.22 -14.95 -5.80
N LYS A 217 20.97 -14.33 -4.65
CA LYS A 217 20.16 -14.90 -3.57
C LYS A 217 18.98 -14.00 -3.28
N PRO A 218 17.73 -14.46 -3.48
CA PRO A 218 16.57 -13.60 -3.30
C PRO A 218 16.51 -12.94 -1.92
N LEU A 219 16.85 -13.70 -0.86
CA LEU A 219 16.77 -13.18 0.51
C LEU A 219 17.75 -12.03 0.75
N ASP A 220 18.89 -11.96 0.08
CA ASP A 220 19.82 -10.83 0.22
C ASP A 220 19.21 -9.52 -0.31
N TYR A 221 18.45 -9.58 -1.40
CA TYR A 221 17.69 -8.43 -1.90
C TYR A 221 16.56 -8.03 -0.95
N VAL A 222 15.85 -9.00 -0.37
CA VAL A 222 14.79 -8.74 0.62
C VAL A 222 15.37 -8.05 1.86
N LYS A 223 16.53 -8.50 2.36
CA LYS A 223 17.24 -7.84 3.48
C LYS A 223 17.59 -6.39 3.14
N MET A 224 18.11 -6.12 1.94
CA MET A 224 18.44 -4.76 1.48
C MET A 224 17.21 -3.87 1.33
N ILE A 225 16.12 -4.37 0.75
CA ILE A 225 14.83 -3.64 0.65
C ILE A 225 14.29 -3.33 2.04
N THR A 226 14.35 -4.29 2.96
CA THR A 226 13.90 -4.10 4.35
C THR A 226 14.71 -2.99 5.02
N ALA A 227 16.04 -3.02 4.88
CA ALA A 227 16.92 -2.00 5.41
C ALA A 227 16.65 -0.62 4.79
N GLN A 228 16.49 -0.52 3.47
CA GLN A 228 16.15 0.72 2.77
C GLN A 228 14.81 1.29 3.26
N THR A 229 13.79 0.43 3.37
CA THR A 229 12.43 0.81 3.80
C THR A 229 12.45 1.36 5.21
N VAL A 230 13.03 0.63 6.17
CA VAL A 230 13.08 1.06 7.58
C VAL A 230 13.89 2.36 7.74
N LYS A 231 15.03 2.48 7.06
CA LYS A 231 15.82 3.72 7.06
C LYS A 231 15.05 4.90 6.47
N GLY A 232 14.28 4.68 5.40
CA GLY A 232 13.49 5.70 4.72
C GLY A 232 12.37 6.31 5.57
N TYR A 233 11.90 5.59 6.60
CA TYR A 233 10.88 6.05 7.54
C TYR A 233 11.42 6.47 8.92
N ASP A 234 12.73 6.27 9.19
CA ASP A 234 13.36 6.41 10.52
C ASP A 234 12.55 5.73 11.66
N TYR A 235 11.84 4.65 11.34
CA TYR A 235 10.96 3.98 12.28
C TYR A 235 11.76 3.07 13.21
N LYS A 236 11.50 3.16 14.52
CA LYS A 236 12.28 2.48 15.56
C LYS A 236 11.43 1.61 16.49
N ASN A 237 10.11 1.63 16.33
CA ASN A 237 9.18 1.01 17.28
C ASN A 237 8.78 -0.42 16.87
N PHE A 238 9.69 -1.17 16.25
CA PHE A 238 9.54 -2.60 15.96
C PHE A 238 10.66 -3.37 16.68
N GLN A 239 10.42 -4.65 16.98
CA GLN A 239 11.42 -5.53 17.58
C GLN A 239 12.37 -6.09 16.54
N ALA A 240 11.83 -6.71 15.50
CA ALA A 240 12.61 -7.30 14.42
C ALA A 240 11.75 -7.60 13.18
N PHE A 241 12.41 -7.77 12.05
CA PHE A 241 11.87 -8.46 10.89
C PHE A 241 12.29 -9.92 10.90
N GLU A 242 11.36 -10.83 10.61
CA GLU A 242 11.64 -12.21 10.25
C GLU A 242 11.32 -12.43 8.78
N LEU A 243 12.36 -12.62 7.98
CA LEU A 243 12.29 -12.81 6.54
C LEU A 243 12.56 -14.28 6.24
N LYS A 244 11.69 -14.93 5.48
CA LYS A 244 11.86 -16.33 5.10
C LYS A 244 11.59 -16.51 3.62
N ASP A 245 12.51 -17.19 2.93
CA ASP A 245 12.22 -17.82 1.66
C ASP A 245 11.70 -19.24 1.94
N THR A 246 10.40 -19.45 1.71
CA THR A 246 9.73 -20.72 2.01
C THR A 246 10.15 -21.84 1.08
N PHE A 247 10.66 -21.51 -0.13
CA PHE A 247 11.11 -22.49 -1.10
C PHE A 247 12.50 -23.03 -0.76
N SER A 248 13.47 -22.14 -0.54
CA SER A 248 14.84 -22.55 -0.16
C SER A 248 14.99 -22.92 1.32
N GLY A 249 14.06 -22.45 2.16
CA GLY A 249 14.13 -22.60 3.62
C GLY A 249 15.06 -21.58 4.30
N GLU A 250 15.70 -20.67 3.56
CA GLU A 250 16.56 -19.64 4.13
C GLU A 250 15.73 -18.67 4.99
N THR A 251 16.25 -18.34 6.18
CA THR A 251 15.62 -17.40 7.11
C THR A 251 16.61 -16.35 7.56
N ALA A 252 16.13 -15.13 7.77
CA ALA A 252 16.89 -14.06 8.39
C ALA A 252 16.02 -13.34 9.41
N ARG A 253 16.56 -13.11 10.61
CA ARG A 253 15.96 -12.25 11.62
C ARG A 253 16.82 -11.01 11.73
N LEU A 254 16.21 -9.83 11.62
CA LEU A 254 16.90 -8.54 11.56
C LEU A 254 16.25 -7.53 12.50
N ASP A 255 16.98 -7.12 13.54
CA ASP A 255 16.58 -6.00 14.38
C ASP A 255 16.98 -4.63 13.75
N ALA A 256 16.61 -3.55 14.43
CA ALA A 256 16.92 -2.20 13.98
C ALA A 256 18.44 -1.90 13.88
N ALA A 257 19.27 -2.52 14.71
CA ALA A 257 20.72 -2.34 14.69
C ALA A 257 21.36 -3.10 13.52
N GLU A 258 20.87 -4.30 13.21
CA GLU A 258 21.30 -5.11 12.06
C GLU A 258 20.91 -4.44 10.74
N LEU A 259 19.66 -3.98 10.62
CA LEU A 259 19.19 -3.25 9.43
C LEU A 259 20.01 -1.99 9.13
N LYS A 260 20.50 -1.29 10.18
CA LYS A 260 21.36 -0.12 10.00
C LYS A 260 22.70 -0.47 9.34
N LYS A 261 23.27 -1.62 9.68
CA LYS A 261 24.59 -2.08 9.17
C LYS A 261 24.54 -2.57 7.72
N ILE A 262 23.36 -2.93 7.22
CA ILE A 262 23.21 -3.41 5.84
C ILE A 262 23.55 -2.28 4.87
N LYS A 263 24.56 -2.52 4.02
CA LYS A 263 24.86 -1.72 2.83
C LYS A 263 23.77 -1.99 1.79
N ILE A 264 23.16 -0.93 1.27
CA ILE A 264 22.11 -1.01 0.26
C ILE A 264 22.78 -0.90 -1.10
N ASP A 265 22.69 -1.97 -1.89
CA ASP A 265 23.21 -2.06 -3.25
C ASP A 265 22.12 -2.73 -4.12
N LEU A 266 21.04 -1.98 -4.34
CA LEU A 266 19.89 -2.42 -5.14
C LEU A 266 20.03 -1.87 -6.56
N PRO A 267 19.65 -2.64 -7.59
CA PRO A 267 19.66 -2.12 -8.96
C PRO A 267 18.72 -0.93 -9.06
N GLU A 268 19.14 0.10 -9.81
CA GLU A 268 18.29 1.26 -10.06
C GLU A 268 17.10 0.85 -10.92
N PHE A 269 15.91 1.33 -10.55
CA PHE A 269 14.76 1.23 -11.44
C PHE A 269 15.02 2.17 -12.62
N SER A 270 15.38 1.62 -13.78
CA SER A 270 15.25 2.36 -15.02
C SER A 270 13.75 2.55 -15.28
N GLU A 271 13.27 3.80 -15.17
CA GLU A 271 11.90 4.18 -15.56
C GLU A 271 11.62 3.87 -17.03
#